data_AF-N1MLJ4-F1
#
_entry.id   AF-N1MLJ4-F1
#
_cell.length_a   1.000
_cell.length_b   1.000
_cell.length_c   1.000
_cell.angle_alpha   90.00
_cell.angle_beta   90.00
_cell.angle_gamma   90.00
#
_symmetry.space_group_name_H-M   'P 1'
#
loop_
_entity.id
_entity.type
_entity.pdbx_description
1 polymer ?
#
loop_
_entity_poly.entity_id
_entity_poly.type
_entity_poly.pdbx_seq_one_letter_code
_entity_poly.pdbx_strand_id
1 'polypeptide(L)' 'MTNRLYYGDNLDVLRTHIPDESVDLIYLDPPFNSNAGYNVLFKTPPQAQGGD' A
#
# COMPACT_ATOMS: atom_id res chain seq x y z
N MET A 1 -12.24 -15.24 17.06
CA MET A 1 -11.51 -13.99 16.79
C MET A 1 -11.73 -13.65 15.33
N THR A 2 -12.26 -12.47 15.03
CA THR A 2 -12.63 -12.08 13.67
C THR A 2 -11.52 -11.21 13.08
N ASN A 3 -10.95 -11.64 11.96
CA ASN A 3 -9.95 -10.86 11.23
C ASN A 3 -10.63 -9.63 10.61
N ARG A 4 -9.95 -8.48 10.62
CA ARG A 4 -10.44 -7.23 10.04
C ARG A 4 -9.47 -6.71 8.98
N LEU A 5 -10.01 -6.22 7.88
CA LEU A 5 -9.27 -5.53 6.82
C LEU A 5 -9.76 -4.09 6.73
N TYR A 6 -8.85 -3.13 6.79
CA TYR A 6 -9.14 -1.72 6.59
C TYR A 6 -8.48 -1.27 5.28
N TYR A 7 -9.19 -0.45 4.49
CA TYR A 7 -8.69 0.12 3.23
C TYR A 7 -8.71 1.65 3.33
N GLY A 8 -7.56 2.29 3.11
CA GLY A 8 -7.40 3.75 3.21
C GLY A 8 -5.98 4.17 3.59
N ASP A 9 -5.82 5.45 3.93
CA ASP A 9 -4.59 5.96 4.53
C ASP A 9 -4.33 5.30 5.88
N ASN A 10 -3.09 4.90 6.13
CA ASN A 10 -2.78 4.12 7.33
C ASN A 10 -2.88 4.95 8.62
N LEU A 11 -2.57 6.24 8.61
CA LEU A 11 -2.63 7.08 9.80
C LEU A 11 -4.08 7.31 10.21
N ASP A 12 -4.95 7.59 9.26
CA ASP A 12 -6.38 7.79 9.53
C ASP A 12 -7.05 6.51 10.03
N VAL A 13 -6.70 5.37 9.42
CA VAL A 13 -7.19 4.05 9.86
C VAL A 13 -6.75 3.76 11.29
N LEU A 14 -5.45 3.88 11.58
CA LEU A 14 -4.89 3.59 12.90
C LEU A 14 -5.55 4.46 13.98
N ARG A 15 -5.69 5.77 13.73
CA ARG A 15 -6.26 6.73 14.70
C ARG A 15 -7.76 6.55 14.95
N THR A 16 -8.51 6.14 13.93
CA THR A 16 -9.98 6.11 14.01
C THR A 16 -10.52 4.75 14.44
N HIS A 17 -9.83 3.68 14.09
CA HIS A 17 -10.38 2.32 14.19
C HIS A 17 -9.62 1.38 15.13
N ILE A 18 -8.39 1.73 15.52
CA ILE A 18 -7.56 0.89 16.40
C ILE A 18 -7.45 1.57 17.78
N PRO A 19 -7.93 0.94 18.86
CA PRO A 19 -7.77 1.48 20.21
C PRO A 19 -6.32 1.52 20.66
N ASP A 20 -6.04 2.42 21.61
CA ASP A 20 -4.73 2.48 22.27
C ASP A 20 -4.44 1.17 23.04
N GLU A 21 -3.16 0.78 23.08
CA GLU A 21 -2.66 -0.40 23.81
C GLU A 21 -3.35 -1.74 23.47
N SER A 22 -4.00 -1.85 22.30
CA SER A 22 -4.78 -3.03 21.92
C SER A 22 -4.07 -4.02 20.99
N VAL A 23 -2.79 -3.80 20.70
CA VAL A 23 -2.04 -4.57 19.69
C VAL A 23 -0.77 -5.16 20.31
N ASP A 24 -0.68 -6.49 20.33
CA ASP A 24 0.46 -7.20 20.91
C ASP A 24 1.66 -7.29 19.96
N LEU A 25 1.43 -7.34 18.64
CA LEU A 25 2.47 -7.52 17.63
C LEU A 25 2.15 -6.75 16.35
N ILE A 26 3.16 -6.05 15.83
CA ILE A 26 3.09 -5.29 14.58
C ILE A 26 4.15 -5.83 13.62
N TYR A 27 3.75 -6.14 12.39
CA TYR A 27 4.65 -6.41 11.28
C TYR A 27 4.41 -5.37 10.19
N LEU A 28 5.47 -4.68 9.74
CA LEU A 28 5.41 -3.63 8.73
C LEU A 28 6.58 -3.80 7.75
N ASP A 29 6.27 -3.69 6.46
CA ASP A 29 7.24 -3.61 5.36
C ASP A 29 7.00 -2.30 4.59
N PRO A 30 7.34 -1.13 5.19
CA PRO A 30 7.12 0.16 4.54
C PRO A 30 8.04 0.30 3.32
N PRO A 31 7.66 1.10 2.31
CA PRO A 31 8.53 1.33 1.16
C PRO A 31 9.88 1.88 1.63
N PHE A 32 10.96 1.22 1.22
CA PHE A 32 12.30 1.73 1.47
C PHE A 32 12.47 3.04 0.71
N ASN A 33 12.89 4.09 1.41
CA ASN A 33 13.22 5.38 0.81
C ASN A 33 14.57 5.31 0.07
N SER A 34 14.65 4.42 -0.92
CA SER A 34 15.87 4.06 -1.65
C SER A 34 16.01 4.81 -2.98
N ASN A 35 15.07 5.70 -3.32
CA ASN A 35 14.91 6.29 -4.66
C ASN A 35 14.73 5.24 -5.79
N ALA A 36 14.49 3.97 -5.47
CA ALA A 36 14.08 2.98 -6.45
C ALA A 36 12.62 3.24 -6.84
N GLY A 37 12.35 3.46 -8.13
CA GLY A 37 11.00 3.66 -8.62
C GLY A 37 10.17 2.38 -8.51
N TYR A 38 9.36 2.25 -7.45
CA TYR A 38 8.40 1.15 -7.27
C TYR A 38 7.12 1.34 -8.12
N ASN A 39 7.27 1.61 -9.42
CA ASN A 39 6.15 1.59 -10.37
C ASN A 39 6.25 0.33 -11.23
N VAL A 40 6.02 -0.83 -10.62
CA VAL A 40 5.96 -2.11 -11.36
C VAL A 40 4.62 -2.80 -11.10
N LEU A 41 3.51 -2.09 -11.33
CA LEU A 41 2.19 -2.74 -11.30
C LEU A 41 1.35 -2.51 -12.57
N PHE A 42 1.70 -1.56 -13.44
CA PHE A 42 1.00 -1.38 -14.70
C PHE A 42 2.00 -1.17 -15.84
N LYS A 43 2.36 -2.26 -16.54
CA LYS A 43 2.91 -2.16 -17.89
C LYS A 43 1.76 -1.81 -18.82
N THR A 44 1.64 -0.54 -19.21
CA THR A 44 0.79 -0.17 -20.34
C THR A 44 1.33 -0.86 -21.60
N PRO A 45 0.51 -1.56 -22.40
CA PRO A 45 0.98 -2.17 -23.64
C PRO A 45 1.59 -1.09 -24.56
N PRO A 46 2.63 -1.42 -25.35
CA PRO A 46 3.20 -0.48 -26.31
C PRO A 46 2.10 -0.06 -27.29
N GLN A 47 1.88 1.24 -27.42
CA GLN A 47 1.04 1.79 -28.47
C GLN A 47 1.74 1.49 -29.80
N ALA A 48 1.13 0.63 -30.62
CA ALA A 48 1.61 0.38 -31.98
C ALA A 48 1.56 1.72 -32.73
N GLN A 49 2.73 2.27 -33.06
CA GLN A 49 2.84 3.38 -34.01
C GLN A 49 2.39 2.87 -35.37
N GLY A 50 1.18 3.25 -35.78
CA GLY A 50 0.72 3.11 -37.15
C GLY A 50 1.26 4.25 -38.01
N GLY A 51 1.67 3.90 -39.23
CA GLY A 51 1.66 4.73 -40.45
C GLY A 51 2.56 5.96 -40.48
N ASP A 52 3.72 5.85 -41.13
CA ASP A 52 3.88 6.09 -42.58
C ASP A 52 5.16 5.41 -43.10
#